data_AF-A0A8D8F594-F1
#
_entry.id   AF-A0A8D8F594-F1
#
_cell.length_a   1.000
_cell.length_b   1.000
_cell.length_c   1.000
_cell.angle_alpha   90.00
_cell.angle_beta   90.00
_cell.angle_gamma   90.00
#
_symmetry.space_group_name_H-M   'P 1'
#
loop_
_entity.id
_entity.type
_entity.pdbx_description
1 polymer ?
#
loop_
_entity_poly.entity_id
_entity_poly.type
_entity_poly.pdbx_seq_one_letter_code
_entity_poly.pdbx_strand_id
1 'polypeptide(L)'
;TQFICRNELGCRHNDECSVERSCVNGVCMDPCQAGNPCEAGQECEVQNHEPVCIKLCQCQKSTDCASGSVCDGCNCIQQDTPSQVTTGCEHCPPGIPCNPITGACVKAPPGTPKIPEPCQSD
;
A
#
# COMPACT_ATOMS: atom_id res chain seq x y z
N THR A 1 -41.15 22.62 -38.63
CA THR A 1 -39.88 23.02 -37.99
C THR A 1 -39.13 21.76 -37.60
N GLN A 2 -37.97 21.50 -38.22
CA GLN A 2 -37.18 20.30 -37.97
C GLN A 2 -36.18 20.60 -36.84
N PHE A 3 -36.37 19.99 -35.68
CA PHE A 3 -35.34 19.98 -34.64
C PHE A 3 -34.33 18.89 -35.03
N ILE A 4 -33.17 19.29 -35.52
CA ILE A 4 -32.04 18.38 -35.70
C ILE A 4 -31.41 18.25 -34.31
N CYS A 5 -31.54 17.09 -33.67
CA CYS A 5 -30.68 16.73 -32.53
C CYS A 5 -29.28 16.53 -33.10
N ARG A 6 -28.54 17.63 -33.29
CA ARG A 6 -27.14 17.55 -33.68
C ARG A 6 -26.44 16.91 -32.48
N ASN A 7 -26.11 15.62 -32.58
CA ASN A 7 -25.18 14.96 -31.67
C ASN A 7 -23.81 15.61 -31.87
N GLU A 8 -23.64 16.83 -31.36
CA GLU A 8 -22.38 17.58 -31.38
C GLU A 8 -21.54 17.34 -30.13
N LEU A 9 -22.04 16.56 -29.18
CA LEU A 9 -21.23 16.10 -28.06
C LEU A 9 -20.58 14.81 -28.54
N GLY A 10 -19.25 14.82 -28.67
CA GLY A 10 -18.47 13.68 -29.12
C GLY A 10 -18.66 12.45 -28.23
N CYS A 11 -19.00 12.66 -26.96
CA CYS A 11 -19.45 11.64 -26.01
C CYS A 11 -20.55 12.20 -25.10
N ARG A 12 -21.39 11.36 -24.51
CA ARG A 12 -22.24 11.74 -23.37
C ARG A 12 -21.84 11.00 -22.10
N HIS A 13 -21.32 9.78 -22.22
CA HIS A 13 -20.94 8.90 -21.12
C HIS A 13 -19.49 8.42 -21.30
N ASN A 14 -18.87 8.01 -20.19
CA ASN A 14 -17.49 7.52 -20.17
C ASN A 14 -17.30 6.29 -21.07
N ASP A 15 -18.27 5.39 -21.11
CA ASP A 15 -18.23 4.15 -21.90
C ASP A 15 -18.25 4.40 -23.43
N GLU A 16 -18.52 5.63 -23.87
CA GLU A 16 -18.38 6.04 -25.28
C GLU A 16 -16.94 6.44 -25.64
N CYS A 17 -16.06 6.56 -24.65
CA CYS A 17 -14.64 6.83 -24.81
C CYS A 17 -13.82 5.54 -24.67
N SER A 18 -12.56 5.57 -25.09
CA SER A 18 -11.61 4.50 -24.71
C SER A 18 -11.42 4.44 -23.20
N VAL A 19 -11.01 3.28 -22.67
CA VAL A 19 -10.83 3.04 -21.23
C VAL A 19 -9.84 4.00 -20.57
N GLU A 20 -8.89 4.53 -21.34
CA GLU A 20 -7.92 5.54 -20.91
C GLU A 20 -8.44 7.00 -20.94
N ARG A 21 -9.74 7.23 -21.15
CA ARG A 21 -10.32 8.58 -21.30
C ARG A 21 -11.68 8.71 -20.62
N SER A 22 -11.99 9.89 -20.09
CA SER A 22 -13.29 10.24 -19.53
C SER A 22 -14.06 11.19 -20.44
N CYS A 23 -15.39 11.13 -20.40
CA CYS A 23 -16.24 12.07 -21.09
C CYS A 23 -16.45 13.33 -20.25
N VAL A 24 -15.83 14.43 -20.66
CA VAL A 24 -15.93 15.72 -19.95
C VAL A 24 -16.43 16.77 -20.93
N ASN A 25 -17.57 17.39 -20.62
CA ASN A 25 -18.21 18.42 -21.46
C ASN A 25 -18.38 17.99 -22.93
N GLY A 26 -18.66 16.71 -23.16
CA GLY A 26 -18.86 16.16 -24.50
C GLY A 26 -17.57 15.82 -25.26
N VAL A 27 -16.41 15.80 -24.60
CA VAL A 27 -15.12 15.48 -25.20
C VAL A 27 -14.46 14.35 -24.41
N CYS A 28 -14.01 13.32 -25.12
CA CYS A 28 -13.18 12.26 -24.53
C CYS A 28 -11.75 12.78 -24.29
N MET A 29 -11.37 12.93 -23.03
CA MET A 29 -10.04 13.41 -22.64
C MET A 29 -9.42 12.53 -21.58
N ASP A 30 -8.09 12.55 -21.51
CA ASP A 30 -7.34 11.86 -20.47
C ASP A 30 -7.46 12.67 -19.15
N PRO A 31 -8.08 12.11 -18.10
CA PRO A 31 -8.29 12.82 -16.84
C PRO A 31 -6.97 13.07 -16.07
N CYS A 32 -5.93 12.28 -16.30
CA CYS A 32 -4.61 12.52 -15.73
C CYS A 32 -3.91 13.70 -16.41
N GLN A 33 -4.11 13.90 -17.73
CA GLN A 33 -3.52 15.03 -18.46
C GLN A 33 -4.30 16.33 -18.30
N ALA A 34 -5.61 16.26 -18.07
CA ALA A 34 -6.47 17.45 -17.97
C ALA A 34 -6.17 18.33 -16.75
N GLY A 35 -5.63 17.75 -15.68
CA GLY A 35 -5.27 18.51 -14.49
C GLY A 35 -4.61 17.72 -13.36
N ASN A 36 -4.12 16.50 -13.63
CA ASN A 36 -3.53 15.53 -12.70
C ASN A 36 -3.99 15.71 -11.23
N PRO A 37 -5.01 14.97 -10.76
CA PRO A 37 -5.55 15.12 -9.42
C PRO A 37 -4.64 14.58 -8.30
N CYS A 38 -3.49 13.98 -8.63
CA CYS A 38 -2.65 13.29 -7.67
C CYS A 38 -1.68 14.21 -6.93
N GLU A 39 -1.29 13.80 -5.72
CA GLU A 39 -0.31 14.51 -4.90
C GLU A 39 1.13 14.28 -5.40
N ALA A 40 2.07 15.09 -4.90
CA ALA A 40 3.48 14.90 -5.20
C ALA A 40 3.96 13.51 -4.71
N GLY A 41 4.72 12.81 -5.55
CA GLY A 41 5.18 11.44 -5.26
C GLY A 41 4.14 10.35 -5.61
N GLN A 42 3.10 10.70 -6.38
CA GLN A 42 2.17 9.75 -6.96
C GLN A 42 2.23 9.81 -8.49
N GLU A 43 2.00 8.67 -9.13
CA GLU A 43 1.76 8.55 -10.55
C GLU A 43 0.25 8.46 -10.81
N CYS A 44 -0.23 9.21 -11.79
CA CYS A 44 -1.62 9.16 -12.20
C CYS A 44 -1.77 8.15 -13.34
N GLU A 45 -2.58 7.13 -13.13
CA GLU A 45 -3.00 6.19 -14.16
C GLU A 45 -4.51 6.30 -14.38
N VAL A 46 -4.98 6.02 -15.59
CA VAL A 46 -6.43 5.98 -15.86
C VAL A 46 -6.92 4.54 -15.73
N GLN A 47 -7.86 4.29 -14.83
CA GLN A 47 -8.54 3.01 -14.70
C GLN A 47 -10.05 3.22 -14.84
N ASN A 48 -10.65 2.54 -15.82
CA ASN A 48 -12.09 2.62 -16.11
C ASN A 48 -12.60 4.06 -16.20
N HIS A 49 -11.94 4.89 -17.01
CA HIS A 49 -12.29 6.30 -17.21
C HIS A 49 -12.16 7.17 -15.95
N GLU A 50 -11.49 6.71 -14.90
CA GLU A 50 -11.21 7.49 -13.69
C GLU A 50 -9.70 7.62 -13.46
N PRO A 51 -9.21 8.78 -13.01
CA PRO A 51 -7.83 8.93 -12.59
C PRO A 51 -7.61 8.22 -11.25
N VAL A 52 -6.61 7.35 -11.19
CA VAL A 52 -6.18 6.62 -10.00
C VAL A 52 -4.75 7.02 -9.68
N CYS A 53 -4.53 7.42 -8.42
CA CYS A 53 -3.23 7.84 -7.93
C CYS A 53 -2.50 6.66 -7.30
N ILE A 54 -1.37 6.27 -7.89
CA ILE A 54 -0.53 5.19 -7.43
C ILE A 54 0.68 5.79 -6.72
N LYS A 55 0.91 5.35 -5.48
CA LYS A 55 2.04 5.84 -4.69
C LYS A 55 3.35 5.34 -5.31
N LEU A 56 4.25 6.25 -5.65
CA LEU A 56 5.59 5.90 -6.11
C LEU A 56 6.47 5.59 -4.90
N CYS A 57 6.97 4.36 -4.84
CA CYS A 57 7.97 3.98 -3.86
C CYS A 57 9.38 4.15 -4.44
N GLN A 58 10.25 4.74 -3.63
CA GLN A 58 11.67 4.90 -3.96
C GLN A 58 12.40 3.56 -3.96
N CYS A 59 11.92 2.59 -3.17
CA CYS A 59 12.50 1.26 -3.06
C CYS A 59 11.41 0.19 -2.91
N GLN A 60 11.72 -1.02 -3.36
CA GLN A 60 10.97 -2.24 -3.00
C GLN A 60 11.79 -3.13 -2.06
N LYS A 61 13.12 -3.04 -2.13
CA LYS A 61 14.09 -3.76 -1.29
C LYS A 61 15.23 -2.83 -0.91
N SER A 62 15.95 -3.16 0.17
CA SER A 62 17.12 -2.39 0.61
C SER A 62 18.25 -2.36 -0.42
N THR A 63 18.29 -3.29 -1.37
CA THR A 63 19.24 -3.29 -2.49
C THR A 63 18.97 -2.20 -3.51
N ASP A 64 17.75 -1.67 -3.54
CA ASP A 64 17.37 -0.55 -4.42
C ASP A 64 17.88 0.79 -3.83
N CYS A 65 18.30 0.77 -2.56
CA CYS A 65 18.84 1.91 -1.84
C CYS A 65 20.37 1.98 -1.92
N ALA A 66 20.92 3.17 -1.72
CA ALA A 66 22.36 3.37 -1.59
C ALA A 66 22.93 2.63 -0.36
N SER A 67 24.21 2.26 -0.43
CA SER A 67 24.93 1.61 0.67
C SER A 67 24.78 2.38 1.98
N GLY A 68 24.33 1.70 3.05
CA GLY A 68 24.07 2.30 4.37
C GLY A 68 22.63 2.78 4.58
N SER A 69 21.77 2.65 3.57
CA SER A 69 20.32 2.86 3.68
C SER A 69 19.55 1.54 3.65
N VAL A 70 18.42 1.50 4.33
CA VAL A 70 17.48 0.36 4.34
C VAL A 70 16.15 0.81 3.78
N CYS A 71 15.43 -0.09 3.09
CA CYS A 71 14.09 0.20 2.63
C CYS A 71 13.09 -0.03 3.77
N ASP A 72 12.33 0.99 4.16
CA ASP A 72 11.26 0.90 5.17
C ASP A 72 9.93 0.34 4.61
N GLY A 73 9.95 -0.09 3.33
CA GLY A 73 8.79 -0.52 2.57
C GLY A 73 8.41 0.44 1.44
N CYS A 74 8.91 1.68 1.44
CA CYS A 74 8.70 2.60 0.32
C CYS A 74 9.80 3.66 0.16
N ASN A 75 10.50 4.02 1.24
CA ASN A 75 11.55 5.02 1.27
C ASN A 75 12.89 4.41 1.69
N CYS A 76 13.97 4.92 1.12
CA CYS A 76 15.32 4.62 1.57
C CYS A 76 15.64 5.51 2.77
N ILE A 77 15.72 4.91 3.95
CA ILE A 77 16.10 5.62 5.17
C ILE A 77 17.57 5.33 5.49
N GLN A 78 18.36 6.36 5.82
CA GLN A 78 19.72 6.14 6.30
C GLN A 78 19.65 5.51 7.69
N GLN A 79 20.38 4.42 7.91
CA GLN A 79 20.58 3.90 9.26
C GLN A 79 21.61 4.75 10.02
N ASP A 80 21.40 6.07 10.06
CA ASP A 80 22.15 6.95 10.94
C ASP A 80 21.55 6.83 12.34
N THR A 81 22.26 6.11 13.19
CA THR A 81 22.01 5.76 14.60
C THR A 81 21.37 4.39 14.84
N PRO A 82 21.89 3.63 15.83
CA PRO A 82 21.09 2.65 16.53
C PRO A 82 20.04 3.44 17.32
N SER A 83 19.04 3.97 16.64
CA SER A 83 17.83 4.51 17.25
C SER A 83 17.18 3.35 17.95
N GLN A 84 17.55 3.22 19.22
CA GLN A 84 16.92 2.42 20.25
C GLN A 84 16.39 1.11 19.71
N VAL A 85 17.22 0.07 19.82
CA VAL A 85 16.66 -1.23 20.16
C VAL A 85 15.84 -0.97 21.44
N THR A 86 14.57 -0.60 21.30
CA THR A 86 13.57 -0.92 22.31
C THR A 86 13.59 -2.42 22.30
N THR A 87 14.47 -2.96 23.15
CA THR A 87 14.62 -4.36 23.49
C THR A 87 13.19 -4.89 23.58
N GLY A 88 12.71 -5.57 22.53
CA GLY A 88 11.28 -5.78 22.19
C GLY A 88 10.47 -6.65 23.16
N CYS A 89 10.93 -6.69 24.41
CA CYS A 89 10.39 -7.40 25.55
C CYS A 89 9.10 -6.77 26.10
N GLU A 90 8.78 -5.52 25.74
CA GLU A 90 7.51 -4.88 26.12
C GLU A 90 6.28 -5.61 25.55
N HIS A 91 6.48 -6.42 24.51
CA HIS A 91 5.44 -7.25 23.90
C HIS A 91 5.49 -8.73 24.34
N CYS A 92 6.40 -9.11 25.25
CA CYS A 92 6.43 -10.48 25.77
C CYS A 92 5.28 -10.70 26.77
N PRO A 93 4.63 -11.88 26.76
CA PRO A 93 3.63 -12.23 27.76
C PRO A 93 4.18 -12.17 29.19
N PRO A 94 3.34 -11.89 30.20
CA PRO A 94 3.78 -11.87 31.60
C PRO A 94 4.43 -13.20 32.01
N GLY A 95 5.63 -13.13 32.59
CA GLY A 95 6.36 -14.30 33.09
C GLY A 95 7.27 -15.01 32.08
N ILE A 96 7.38 -14.51 30.85
CA ILE A 96 8.32 -15.05 29.86
C ILE A 96 9.63 -14.25 29.90
N PRO A 97 10.80 -14.90 30.13
CA PRO A 97 12.08 -14.22 30.07
C PRO A 97 12.36 -13.72 28.64
N CYS A 98 13.03 -12.58 28.52
CA CYS A 98 13.36 -12.00 27.23
C CYS A 98 14.86 -11.75 27.12
N ASN A 99 15.42 -11.98 25.93
CA ASN A 99 16.82 -11.69 25.67
C ASN A 99 17.00 -10.16 25.50
N PRO A 100 17.82 -9.50 26.34
CA PRO A 100 17.94 -8.04 26.34
C PRO A 100 18.65 -7.47 25.12
N ILE A 101 19.42 -8.30 24.41
CA ILE A 101 20.17 -7.92 23.20
C ILE A 101 19.32 -8.11 21.95
N THR A 102 18.55 -9.21 21.88
CA THR A 102 17.78 -9.56 20.67
C THR A 102 16.29 -9.21 20.73
N GLY A 103 15.75 -8.86 21.90
CA GLY A 103 14.31 -8.64 22.10
C GLY A 103 13.45 -9.90 21.94
N ALA A 104 14.06 -11.08 21.83
CA ALA A 104 13.35 -12.34 21.65
C ALA A 104 12.87 -12.90 22.99
N CYS A 105 11.59 -13.24 23.09
CA CYS A 105 11.05 -14.00 24.22
C CYS A 105 11.61 -15.43 24.18
N VAL A 106 12.16 -15.91 25.30
CA VAL A 106 12.65 -17.30 25.35
C VAL A 106 11.45 -18.23 25.39
N LYS A 107 11.31 -19.08 24.37
CA LYS A 107 10.39 -20.22 24.47
C LYS A 107 10.94 -21.14 25.55
N ALA A 108 10.10 -21.52 26.51
CA ALA A 108 10.42 -22.60 27.43
C ALA A 108 10.92 -23.83 26.65
N PRO A 109 11.86 -24.62 27.20
CA PRO A 109 12.33 -25.83 26.53
C PRO A 109 11.15 -26.74 26.15
N PRO A 110 11.25 -27.53 25.07
CA PRO A 110 10.20 -28.44 24.65
C PRO A 110 10.04 -29.52 25.73
N GLY A 111 9.11 -29.29 26.65
CA GLY A 111 8.85 -30.11 27.81
C GLY A 111 7.36 -30.42 27.88
N THR A 112 7.05 -31.69 27.64
CA THR A 112 5.76 -32.40 27.74
C THR A 112 4.74 -32.16 26.63
N PRO A 113 4.40 -33.21 25.85
CA PRO A 113 3.20 -33.23 25.03
C PRO A 113 1.98 -32.93 25.91
N LYS A 114 1.16 -31.94 25.50
CA LYS A 114 -0.20 -31.81 26.03
C LYS A 114 -0.97 -33.05 25.57
N ILE A 115 -1.24 -33.97 26.49
CA ILE A 115 -2.27 -34.99 26.30
C ILE A 115 -3.57 -34.22 26.06
N PRO A 116 -4.29 -34.42 24.95
CA PRO A 116 -5.57 -33.77 24.72
C PRO A 116 -6.52 -34.14 25.86
N GLU A 117 -7.09 -33.13 26.53
CA GLU A 117 -8.21 -33.34 27.44
C GLU A 117 -9.36 -33.97 26.66
N PRO A 118 -10.01 -35.03 27.17
CA PRO A 118 -11.17 -35.61 26.50
C PRO A 118 -12.29 -34.58 26.53
N CYS A 119 -12.86 -34.31 25.35
CA CYS A 119 -14.01 -33.43 25.19
C CYS A 119 -15.15 -33.91 26.10
N GLN A 120 -15.50 -33.12 27.12
CA GLN A 120 -16.77 -33.27 27.81
C GLN A 120 -17.83 -32.47 27.04
N SER A 121 -18.80 -33.20 26.50
CA SER A 121 -20.04 -32.65 25.95
C SER A 121 -21.01 -32.38 27.10
N ASP A 122 -21.48 -31.14 27.21
CA ASP A 122 -22.75 -30.80 27.88
C ASP A 122 -23.91 -31.02 26.89
#